data_AF-A0A3M9Y3S1-F1
#
_entry.id   AF-A0A3M9Y3S1-F1
#
_cell.length_a   1.000
_cell.length_b   1.000
_cell.length_c   1.000
_cell.angle_alpha   90.00
_cell.angle_beta   90.00
_cell.angle_gamma   90.00
#
_symmetry.space_group_name_H-M   'P 1'
#
loop_
_entity.id
_entity.type
_entity.pdbx_description
1 polymer ?
#
loop_
_entity_poly.entity_id
_entity_poly.type
_entity_poly.pdbx_seq_one_letter_code
_entity_poly.pdbx_strand_id
1 'polypeptide(L)'
;MSDSQELRQDQVAPPKEQQHPVRWHRSTFYNMTILGLCNFAAPGIWGAMNSLGAGGAASPKLVNAANALTFCLMVVSCYFSSVIVHYIGIKGALIFGTVGYAPFAAGLYTNNRYGTEWLMLVGAAVCGISAGVFWMAEAAIAIAYPEPWNRGKALGYWLTYRLGGQILGGAINLGLNADRDQAGSVSYTVFIVFIAIQAAGPFVGFFLNKPSKVERRDGKKVNLSIVENPWYEIKATTKNFMKPKFLLLLLWIGQAVFAEAVYFTYIALWFSVRARALGSFLSGIVAVISGNLLGHWLDRTKIPLKTRSRGAFWFIVITQGAWWTWATVMATRFRESRPTYDWSSPGFGAAFGVYIFLTIGFQINYLFLYFFVTNLAETEDQVIRYAALLRGTESAWQAVSYGLTSIPVFGEIGGIYMNFSLWALAIGPAWLVLKHFGNGAEKGIHHEAQITQAGDGAVSSETQSEDGEGKKTFAGTESKTGLN
;
A
#
# COMPACT_ATOMS: atom_id res chain seq x y z
N MET A 1 12.13 35.50 -16.16
CA MET A 1 10.99 34.58 -15.93
C MET A 1 10.99 34.23 -14.45
N SER A 2 9.85 34.23 -13.77
CA SER A 2 9.84 33.86 -12.33
C SER A 2 9.95 32.34 -12.19
N ASP A 3 10.58 31.85 -11.11
CA ASP A 3 10.72 30.42 -10.79
C ASP A 3 9.39 29.63 -10.88
N SER A 4 8.28 30.32 -10.63
CA SER A 4 6.91 29.81 -10.70
C SER A 4 6.34 29.62 -12.12
N GLN A 5 6.98 30.17 -13.15
CA GLN A 5 6.66 29.90 -14.57
C GLN A 5 7.51 28.76 -15.13
N GLU A 6 8.78 28.64 -14.74
CA GLU A 6 9.64 27.49 -15.10
C GLU A 6 9.12 26.17 -14.51
N LEU A 7 8.73 26.18 -13.22
CA LEU A 7 8.10 25.01 -12.58
C LEU A 7 6.81 24.55 -13.27
N ARG A 8 6.08 25.47 -13.92
CA ARG A 8 4.86 25.15 -14.68
C ARG A 8 5.16 24.57 -16.07
N GLN A 9 6.26 24.97 -16.70
CA GLN A 9 6.69 24.37 -17.97
C GLN A 9 7.20 22.94 -17.79
N ASP A 10 7.88 22.65 -16.67
CA ASP A 10 8.37 21.30 -16.37
C ASP A 10 7.26 20.26 -16.11
N GLN A 11 6.02 20.71 -15.88
CA GLN A 11 4.85 19.83 -15.64
C GLN A 11 4.10 19.44 -16.92
N VAL A 12 4.47 19.99 -18.07
CA VAL A 12 3.87 19.66 -19.37
C VAL A 12 4.88 18.88 -20.20
N ALA A 13 4.45 17.77 -20.81
CA ALA A 13 5.32 16.98 -21.67
C ALA A 13 5.80 17.85 -22.86
N PRO A 14 7.12 17.90 -23.14
CA PRO A 14 7.59 18.60 -24.33
C PRO A 14 7.04 17.92 -25.59
N PRO A 15 6.81 18.68 -26.68
CA PRO A 15 6.42 18.12 -27.98
C PRO A 15 7.30 16.92 -28.35
N LYS A 16 6.73 15.90 -29.01
CA LYS A 16 7.45 14.64 -29.33
C LYS A 16 8.78 14.89 -30.05
N GLU A 17 8.84 15.93 -30.88
CA GLU A 17 10.03 16.36 -31.63
C GLU A 17 11.15 16.92 -30.74
N GLN A 18 10.82 17.40 -29.54
CA GLN A 18 11.75 17.95 -28.55
C GLN A 18 12.11 16.93 -27.45
N GLN A 19 11.57 15.70 -27.50
CA GLN A 19 11.88 14.66 -26.53
C GLN A 19 13.23 14.02 -26.84
N HIS A 20 14.07 13.88 -25.82
CA HIS A 20 15.34 13.19 -25.96
C HIS A 20 15.11 11.69 -26.22
N PRO A 21 15.84 11.07 -27.17
CA PRO A 21 15.77 9.64 -27.38
C PRO A 21 16.36 8.92 -26.17
N VAL A 22 15.58 7.98 -25.62
CA VAL A 22 15.96 7.19 -24.44
C VAL A 22 16.09 5.72 -24.80
N ARG A 23 17.12 5.05 -24.28
CA ARG A 23 17.24 3.59 -24.44
C ARG A 23 16.21 2.90 -23.57
N TRP A 24 15.54 1.88 -24.09
CA TRP A 24 14.50 1.15 -23.34
C TRP A 24 14.97 0.69 -21.96
N HIS A 25 16.12 0.01 -21.87
CA HIS A 25 16.70 -0.52 -20.63
C HIS A 25 17.21 0.56 -19.64
N ARG A 26 17.15 1.85 -20.00
CA ARG A 26 17.51 2.99 -19.14
C ARG A 26 16.36 3.96 -18.92
N SER A 27 15.24 3.75 -19.63
CA SER A 27 14.07 4.58 -19.56
C SER A 27 13.44 4.58 -18.16
N THR A 28 12.69 5.64 -17.86
CA THR A 28 11.80 5.69 -16.68
C THR A 28 10.94 4.44 -16.59
N PHE A 29 10.25 4.06 -17.67
CA PHE A 29 9.31 2.95 -17.69
C PHE A 29 9.97 1.64 -17.26
N TYR A 30 11.13 1.31 -17.83
CA TYR A 30 11.88 0.10 -17.45
C TYR A 30 12.21 0.08 -15.96
N ASN A 31 12.72 1.19 -15.42
CA ASN A 31 13.07 1.25 -13.99
C ASN A 31 11.83 1.15 -13.09
N MET A 32 10.70 1.71 -13.51
CA MET A 32 9.42 1.58 -12.80
C MET A 32 8.90 0.13 -12.83
N THR A 33 9.08 -0.59 -13.94
CA THR A 33 8.78 -2.03 -14.01
C THR A 33 9.66 -2.83 -13.06
N ILE A 34 10.97 -2.57 -13.00
CA ILE A 34 11.87 -3.27 -12.06
C ILE A 34 11.49 -2.97 -10.60
N LEU A 35 11.21 -1.70 -10.28
CA LEU A 35 10.73 -1.32 -8.96
C LEU A 35 9.39 -2.02 -8.61
N GLY A 36 8.49 -2.10 -9.59
CA GLY A 36 7.21 -2.81 -9.48
C GLY A 36 7.42 -4.29 -9.20
N LEU A 37 8.27 -4.98 -9.96
CA LEU A 37 8.59 -6.39 -9.74
C LEU A 37 9.24 -6.65 -8.36
N CYS A 38 10.09 -5.75 -7.87
CA CYS A 38 10.59 -5.83 -6.49
C CYS A 38 9.45 -5.70 -5.47
N ASN A 39 8.50 -4.79 -5.73
CA ASN A 39 7.31 -4.60 -4.91
C ASN A 39 6.38 -5.80 -4.89
N PHE A 40 6.15 -6.38 -6.06
CA PHE A 40 5.39 -7.60 -6.22
C PHE A 40 6.02 -8.72 -5.38
N ALA A 41 7.33 -8.95 -5.55
CA ALA A 41 8.03 -10.05 -4.93
C ALA A 41 8.16 -9.92 -3.41
N ALA A 42 8.42 -8.72 -2.91
CA ALA A 42 8.64 -8.46 -1.48
C ALA A 42 7.33 -8.04 -0.76
N PRO A 43 6.96 -6.74 -0.66
CA PRO A 43 5.78 -6.34 0.12
C PRO A 43 4.46 -6.88 -0.42
N GLY A 44 4.33 -7.16 -1.73
CA GLY A 44 3.14 -7.75 -2.33
C GLY A 44 2.86 -9.17 -1.82
N ILE A 45 3.84 -10.08 -1.94
CA ILE A 45 3.73 -11.44 -1.38
C ILE A 45 3.66 -11.41 0.15
N TRP A 46 4.38 -10.53 0.83
CA TRP A 46 4.24 -10.37 2.28
C TRP A 46 2.83 -9.95 2.69
N GLY A 47 2.19 -9.05 1.92
CA GLY A 47 0.81 -8.66 2.11
C GLY A 47 -0.15 -9.83 1.88
N ALA A 48 0.08 -10.62 0.82
CA ALA A 48 -0.67 -11.85 0.59
C ALA A 48 -0.57 -12.79 1.78
N MET A 49 0.63 -12.99 2.34
CA MET A 49 0.89 -13.87 3.48
C MET A 49 0.15 -13.45 4.75
N ASN A 50 0.11 -12.15 5.05
CA ASN A 50 -0.60 -11.66 6.23
C ASN A 50 -2.12 -11.74 6.06
N SER A 51 -2.63 -11.60 4.83
CA SER A 51 -4.07 -11.68 4.58
C SER A 51 -4.69 -13.06 4.74
N LEU A 52 -3.88 -14.12 4.86
CA LEU A 52 -4.35 -15.44 5.29
C LEU A 52 -4.81 -15.46 6.76
N GLY A 53 -4.48 -14.44 7.55
CA GLY A 53 -4.63 -14.45 9.00
C GLY A 53 -3.55 -15.31 9.66
N ALA A 54 -2.90 -14.76 10.70
CA ALA A 54 -1.78 -15.41 11.38
C ALA A 54 -0.67 -15.92 10.44
N GLY A 55 -0.42 -15.25 9.31
CA GLY A 55 0.58 -15.72 8.33
C GLY A 55 0.27 -17.10 7.72
N GLY A 56 -0.97 -17.59 7.83
CA GLY A 56 -1.37 -18.94 7.45
C GLY A 56 -1.08 -20.02 8.51
N ALA A 57 -0.60 -19.64 9.69
CA ALA A 57 -0.41 -20.54 10.82
C ALA A 57 -1.75 -20.90 11.49
N ALA A 58 -1.69 -21.89 12.38
CA ALA A 58 -2.85 -22.32 13.18
C ALA A 58 -3.16 -21.36 14.35
N SER A 59 -2.15 -20.68 14.90
CA SER A 59 -2.32 -19.74 16.01
C SER A 59 -1.73 -18.37 15.67
N PRO A 60 -2.45 -17.26 15.94
CA PRO A 60 -1.97 -15.91 15.68
C PRO A 60 -0.87 -15.44 16.65
N LYS A 61 -0.72 -16.06 17.83
CA LYS A 61 0.16 -15.55 18.90
C LYS A 61 1.58 -15.28 18.44
N LEU A 62 2.27 -16.30 17.93
CA LEU A 62 3.67 -16.19 17.58
C LEU A 62 3.87 -15.34 16.31
N VAL A 63 2.95 -15.43 15.36
CA VAL A 63 3.02 -14.64 14.11
C VAL A 63 2.76 -13.16 14.36
N ASN A 64 1.80 -12.83 15.23
CA ASN A 64 1.57 -11.45 15.66
C ASN A 64 2.78 -10.91 16.44
N ALA A 65 3.39 -11.71 17.33
CA ALA A 65 4.63 -11.31 18.00
C ALA A 65 5.78 -11.07 16.99
N ALA A 66 5.92 -11.93 15.98
CA ALA A 66 6.90 -11.78 14.92
C ALA A 66 6.64 -10.51 14.09
N ASN A 67 5.39 -10.22 13.70
CA ASN A 67 5.04 -8.98 13.01
C ASN A 67 5.29 -7.74 13.89
N ALA A 68 5.00 -7.79 15.18
CA ALA A 68 5.33 -6.71 16.11
C ALA A 68 6.84 -6.42 16.11
N LEU A 69 7.67 -7.46 16.16
CA LEU A 69 9.12 -7.35 16.04
C LEU A 69 9.55 -6.74 14.70
N THR A 70 8.96 -7.19 13.58
CA THR A 70 9.19 -6.62 12.24
C THR A 70 8.92 -5.12 12.24
N PHE A 71 7.77 -4.69 12.75
CA PHE A 71 7.39 -3.28 12.74
C PHE A 71 8.24 -2.44 13.71
N CYS A 72 8.59 -2.95 14.89
CA CYS A 72 9.53 -2.28 15.81
C CYS A 72 10.87 -1.99 15.12
N LEU A 73 11.45 -2.99 14.45
CA LEU A 73 12.72 -2.83 13.75
C LEU A 73 12.57 -1.99 12.48
N MET A 74 11.40 -2.02 11.84
CA MET A 74 11.06 -1.14 10.72
C MET A 74 11.03 0.33 11.12
N VAL A 75 10.52 0.68 12.31
CA VAL A 75 10.58 2.06 12.82
C VAL A 75 12.04 2.54 12.91
N VAL A 76 12.92 1.70 13.46
CA VAL A 76 14.34 2.00 13.60
C VAL A 76 15.01 2.11 12.23
N SER A 77 14.80 1.13 11.34
CA SER A 77 15.44 1.11 10.03
C SER A 77 14.95 2.23 9.11
N CYS A 78 13.66 2.60 9.17
CA CYS A 78 13.12 3.79 8.50
C CYS A 78 13.84 5.06 8.98
N TYR A 79 14.04 5.22 10.29
CA TYR A 79 14.69 6.40 10.85
C TYR A 79 16.15 6.56 10.39
N PHE A 80 16.87 5.46 10.25
CA PHE A 80 18.27 5.45 9.78
C PHE A 80 18.44 5.21 8.27
N SER A 81 17.35 5.08 7.52
CA SER A 81 17.38 4.71 6.10
C SER A 81 18.16 5.71 5.24
N SER A 82 18.10 7.01 5.56
CA SER A 82 18.84 8.06 4.85
C SER A 82 20.36 7.87 4.95
N VAL A 83 20.85 7.47 6.14
CA VAL A 83 22.26 7.15 6.39
C VAL A 83 22.65 5.92 5.56
N ILE A 84 21.82 4.87 5.58
CA ILE A 84 22.10 3.64 4.83
C ILE A 84 22.21 3.94 3.33
N VAL A 85 21.23 4.65 2.76
CA VAL A 85 21.24 5.01 1.33
C VAL A 85 22.42 5.89 0.95
N HIS A 86 22.85 6.80 1.82
CA HIS A 86 24.04 7.62 1.60
C HIS A 86 25.29 6.75 1.32
N TYR A 87 25.46 5.65 2.06
CA TYR A 87 26.63 4.76 1.91
C TYR A 87 26.50 3.73 0.77
N ILE A 88 25.37 3.03 0.67
CA ILE A 88 25.21 1.91 -0.29
C ILE A 88 24.55 2.33 -1.62
N GLY A 89 24.07 3.56 -1.69
CA GLY A 89 23.31 4.11 -2.82
C GLY A 89 21.89 3.56 -2.93
N ILE A 90 21.03 4.27 -3.66
CA ILE A 90 19.59 3.92 -3.75
C ILE A 90 19.33 2.53 -4.32
N LYS A 91 20.16 2.10 -5.29
CA LYS A 91 20.06 0.76 -5.88
C LYS A 91 20.42 -0.32 -4.87
N GLY A 92 21.52 -0.12 -4.12
CA GLY A 92 21.94 -1.06 -3.08
C GLY A 92 20.90 -1.17 -1.98
N ALA A 93 20.29 -0.05 -1.60
CA ALA A 93 19.22 0.00 -0.61
C ALA A 93 17.94 -0.72 -1.05
N LEU A 94 17.53 -0.60 -2.32
CA LEU A 94 16.40 -1.39 -2.84
C LEU A 94 16.69 -2.90 -2.76
N ILE A 95 17.89 -3.32 -3.21
CA ILE A 95 18.29 -4.73 -3.15
C ILE A 95 18.30 -5.23 -1.71
N PHE A 96 19.01 -4.53 -0.81
CA PHE A 96 19.04 -4.84 0.61
C PHE A 96 17.63 -4.96 1.19
N GLY A 97 16.75 -4.04 0.81
CA GLY A 97 15.39 -3.98 1.26
C GLY A 97 14.55 -5.23 0.94
N THR A 98 14.84 -5.89 -0.18
CA THR A 98 14.14 -7.13 -0.59
C THR A 98 14.62 -8.39 0.13
N VAL A 99 15.81 -8.39 0.75
CA VAL A 99 16.45 -9.61 1.26
C VAL A 99 15.70 -10.22 2.45
N GLY A 100 15.13 -9.41 3.34
CA GLY A 100 14.57 -9.89 4.60
C GLY A 100 13.21 -10.58 4.49
N TYR A 101 12.52 -10.46 3.36
CA TYR A 101 11.20 -11.06 3.17
C TYR A 101 11.26 -12.60 3.08
N ALA A 102 12.18 -13.15 2.29
CA ALA A 102 12.30 -14.61 2.11
C ALA A 102 12.65 -15.36 3.42
N PRO A 103 13.59 -14.90 4.28
CA PRO A 103 13.81 -15.48 5.60
C PRO A 103 12.56 -15.50 6.49
N PHE A 104 11.72 -14.45 6.46
CA PHE A 104 10.47 -14.42 7.20
C PHE A 104 9.49 -15.50 6.71
N ALA A 105 9.33 -15.66 5.39
CA ALA A 105 8.51 -16.73 4.82
C ALA A 105 9.05 -18.13 5.12
N ALA A 106 10.37 -18.31 5.11
CA ALA A 106 11.03 -19.55 5.52
C ALA A 106 10.79 -19.86 7.00
N GLY A 107 10.79 -18.83 7.85
CA GLY A 107 10.42 -18.93 9.27
C GLY A 107 8.99 -19.43 9.46
N LEU A 108 8.02 -18.85 8.72
CA LEU A 108 6.63 -19.31 8.75
C LEU A 108 6.49 -20.76 8.25
N TYR A 109 7.18 -21.12 7.17
CA TYR A 109 7.20 -22.50 6.67
C TYR A 109 7.72 -23.49 7.72
N THR A 110 8.89 -23.22 8.29
CA THR A 110 9.53 -24.12 9.27
C THR A 110 8.76 -24.20 10.58
N ASN A 111 8.13 -23.10 11.01
CA ASN A 111 7.20 -23.12 12.13
C ASN A 111 6.01 -24.02 11.84
N ASN A 112 5.40 -23.87 10.67
CA ASN A 112 4.22 -24.63 10.31
C ASN A 112 4.50 -26.13 10.08
N ARG A 113 5.69 -26.45 9.52
CA ARG A 113 6.05 -27.83 9.16
C ARG A 113 6.69 -28.61 10.30
N TYR A 114 7.49 -27.94 11.13
CA TYR A 114 8.37 -28.56 12.13
C TYR A 114 8.18 -27.97 13.54
N GLY A 115 7.32 -26.98 13.74
CA GLY A 115 7.14 -26.31 15.03
C GLY A 115 8.32 -25.40 15.43
N THR A 116 9.23 -25.06 14.50
CA THR A 116 10.40 -24.23 14.80
C THR A 116 10.01 -22.77 14.98
N GLU A 117 10.32 -22.16 16.14
CA GLU A 117 9.93 -20.77 16.43
C GLU A 117 11.04 -19.75 16.15
N TRP A 118 12.30 -20.10 16.46
CA TRP A 118 13.41 -19.15 16.43
C TRP A 118 13.65 -18.54 15.04
N LEU A 119 13.53 -19.35 13.97
CA LEU A 119 13.79 -18.90 12.60
C LEU A 119 12.76 -17.85 12.16
N MET A 120 11.52 -17.95 12.64
CA MET A 120 10.49 -16.95 12.36
C MET A 120 10.78 -15.62 13.04
N LEU A 121 11.28 -15.62 14.28
CA LEU A 121 11.68 -14.39 14.98
C LEU A 121 12.91 -13.75 14.32
N VAL A 122 13.90 -14.56 13.94
CA VAL A 122 15.07 -14.07 13.17
C VAL A 122 14.64 -13.52 11.81
N GLY A 123 13.79 -14.26 11.09
CA GLY A 123 13.24 -13.83 9.81
C GLY A 123 12.47 -12.52 9.91
N ALA A 124 11.64 -12.36 10.94
CA ALA A 124 10.94 -11.11 11.24
C ALA A 124 11.90 -9.96 11.53
N ALA A 125 12.97 -10.22 12.28
CA ALA A 125 13.96 -9.19 12.57
C ALA A 125 14.68 -8.70 11.31
N VAL A 126 15.15 -9.63 10.48
CA VAL A 126 15.79 -9.29 9.19
C VAL A 126 14.80 -8.60 8.26
N CYS A 127 13.55 -9.06 8.21
CA CYS A 127 12.47 -8.43 7.44
C CYS A 127 12.20 -6.99 7.88
N GLY A 128 12.14 -6.71 9.18
CA GLY A 128 11.90 -5.35 9.69
C GLY A 128 13.02 -4.39 9.34
N ILE A 129 14.28 -4.85 9.49
CA ILE A 129 15.45 -4.06 9.12
C ILE A 129 15.47 -3.78 7.62
N SER A 130 15.22 -4.79 6.78
CA SER A 130 15.23 -4.62 5.32
C SER A 130 14.03 -3.78 4.85
N ALA A 131 12.83 -4.02 5.37
CA ALA A 131 11.62 -3.35 4.94
C ALA A 131 11.70 -1.83 5.11
N GLY A 132 12.20 -1.31 6.24
CA GLY A 132 12.29 0.15 6.41
C GLY A 132 13.23 0.82 5.42
N VAL A 133 14.29 0.14 5.01
CA VAL A 133 15.17 0.60 3.91
C VAL A 133 14.48 0.47 2.55
N PHE A 134 13.75 -0.63 2.33
CA PHE A 134 12.98 -0.86 1.09
C PHE A 134 11.98 0.27 0.83
N TRP A 135 11.12 0.58 1.80
CA TRP A 135 10.06 1.58 1.66
C TRP A 135 10.61 2.97 1.35
N MET A 136 11.74 3.35 1.97
CA MET A 136 12.38 4.62 1.66
C MET A 136 12.98 4.61 0.25
N ALA A 137 13.71 3.55 -0.11
CA ALA A 137 14.32 3.44 -1.43
C ALA A 137 13.26 3.46 -2.54
N GLU A 138 12.16 2.74 -2.34
CA GLU A 138 11.00 2.72 -3.21
C GLU A 138 10.41 4.12 -3.39
N ALA A 139 10.08 4.82 -2.29
CA ALA A 139 9.47 6.15 -2.37
C ALA A 139 10.38 7.13 -3.13
N ALA A 140 11.67 7.12 -2.84
CA ALA A 140 12.64 7.98 -3.52
C ALA A 140 12.75 7.66 -5.02
N ILE A 141 12.79 6.39 -5.41
CA ILE A 141 12.84 5.99 -6.84
C ILE A 141 11.53 6.40 -7.54
N ALA A 142 10.39 6.07 -6.94
CA ALA A 142 9.07 6.31 -7.51
C ALA A 142 8.78 7.80 -7.75
N ILE A 143 9.32 8.69 -6.90
CA ILE A 143 9.17 10.14 -7.03
C ILE A 143 10.21 10.74 -7.99
N ALA A 144 11.48 10.31 -7.90
CA ALA A 144 12.58 11.00 -8.57
C ALA A 144 12.85 10.50 -10.01
N TYR A 145 12.60 9.22 -10.29
CA TYR A 145 12.92 8.64 -11.60
C TYR A 145 11.98 9.17 -12.69
N PRO A 146 10.64 9.25 -12.47
CA PRO A 146 9.75 9.75 -13.50
C PRO A 146 9.88 11.25 -13.79
N GLU A 147 9.62 11.58 -15.05
CA GLU A 147 9.45 12.96 -15.51
C GLU A 147 8.24 13.61 -14.81
N PRO A 148 8.25 14.92 -14.53
CA PRO A 148 7.25 15.53 -13.63
C PRO A 148 5.82 15.42 -14.16
N TRP A 149 5.65 15.48 -15.49
CA TRP A 149 4.38 15.27 -16.19
C TRP A 149 3.89 13.82 -16.23
N ASN A 150 4.77 12.85 -15.93
CA ASN A 150 4.47 11.41 -15.98
C ASN A 150 4.49 10.72 -14.61
N ARG A 151 4.82 11.44 -13.53
CA ARG A 151 4.90 10.90 -12.16
C ARG A 151 3.65 10.15 -11.73
N GLY A 152 2.47 10.74 -11.91
CA GLY A 152 1.21 10.11 -11.52
C GLY A 152 0.94 8.78 -12.23
N LYS A 153 1.10 8.73 -13.56
CA LYS A 153 0.97 7.49 -14.35
C LYS A 153 1.99 6.43 -13.94
N ALA A 154 3.24 6.85 -13.72
CA ALA A 154 4.31 5.96 -13.30
C ALA A 154 4.05 5.37 -11.90
N LEU A 155 3.54 6.19 -10.98
CA LEU A 155 3.14 5.77 -9.63
C LEU A 155 1.99 4.76 -9.68
N GLY A 156 0.93 5.04 -10.43
CA GLY A 156 -0.20 4.10 -10.59
C GLY A 156 0.24 2.76 -11.20
N TYR A 157 1.03 2.81 -12.28
CA TYR A 157 1.58 1.59 -12.92
C TYR A 157 2.40 0.75 -11.94
N TRP A 158 3.23 1.40 -11.13
CA TRP A 158 4.04 0.71 -10.13
C TRP A 158 3.19 0.08 -9.01
N LEU A 159 2.17 0.77 -8.49
CA LEU A 159 1.36 0.21 -7.39
C LEU A 159 0.57 -1.04 -7.83
N THR A 160 0.19 -1.12 -9.11
CA THR A 160 -0.45 -2.31 -9.68
C THR A 160 0.36 -3.58 -9.42
N TYR A 161 1.70 -3.52 -9.38
CA TYR A 161 2.52 -4.67 -9.04
C TYR A 161 2.39 -5.09 -7.58
N ARG A 162 2.36 -4.15 -6.64
CA ARG A 162 2.20 -4.45 -5.21
C ARG A 162 0.85 -5.13 -4.94
N LEU A 163 -0.22 -4.53 -5.45
CA LEU A 163 -1.59 -5.06 -5.33
C LEU A 163 -1.75 -6.38 -6.10
N GLY A 164 -1.14 -6.49 -7.28
CA GLY A 164 -1.09 -7.71 -8.07
C GLY A 164 -0.39 -8.86 -7.33
N GLY A 165 0.67 -8.58 -6.57
CA GLY A 165 1.33 -9.57 -5.72
C GLY A 165 0.41 -10.10 -4.62
N GLN A 166 -0.36 -9.20 -3.98
CA GLN A 166 -1.35 -9.59 -2.97
C GLN A 166 -2.46 -10.46 -3.57
N ILE A 167 -3.02 -10.06 -4.70
CA ILE A 167 -4.10 -10.79 -5.39
C ILE A 167 -3.61 -12.15 -5.89
N LEU A 168 -2.43 -12.21 -6.52
CA LEU A 168 -1.87 -13.48 -6.99
C LEU A 168 -1.58 -14.42 -5.81
N GLY A 169 -0.99 -13.91 -4.74
CA GLY A 169 -0.72 -14.73 -3.56
C GLY A 169 -2.00 -15.26 -2.92
N GLY A 170 -3.06 -14.45 -2.86
CA GLY A 170 -4.39 -14.89 -2.46
C GLY A 170 -4.98 -15.95 -3.39
N ALA A 171 -4.83 -15.80 -4.71
CA ALA A 171 -5.31 -16.77 -5.70
C ALA A 171 -4.58 -18.12 -5.60
N ILE A 172 -3.25 -18.11 -5.46
CA ILE A 172 -2.43 -19.31 -5.22
C ILE A 172 -2.91 -20.02 -3.96
N ASN A 173 -3.12 -19.25 -2.88
CA ASN A 173 -3.56 -19.81 -1.62
C ASN A 173 -4.97 -20.42 -1.69
N LEU A 174 -5.90 -19.76 -2.36
CA LEU A 174 -7.25 -20.28 -2.60
C LEU A 174 -7.21 -21.56 -3.42
N GLY A 175 -6.47 -21.58 -4.53
CA GLY A 175 -6.34 -22.76 -5.39
C GLY A 175 -5.73 -23.97 -4.66
N LEU A 176 -4.74 -23.74 -3.78
CA LEU A 176 -4.06 -24.82 -3.05
C LEU A 176 -4.77 -25.27 -1.76
N ASN A 177 -5.79 -24.55 -1.30
CA ASN A 177 -6.50 -24.86 -0.05
C ASN A 177 -8.02 -24.95 -0.20
N ALA A 178 -8.57 -24.92 -1.41
CA ALA A 178 -10.02 -24.95 -1.63
C ALA A 178 -10.72 -26.17 -0.99
N ASP A 179 -10.00 -27.30 -0.89
CA ASP A 179 -10.54 -28.55 -0.33
C ASP A 179 -10.35 -28.67 1.20
N ARG A 180 -9.77 -27.67 1.88
CA ARG A 180 -9.47 -27.72 3.33
C ARG A 180 -10.52 -26.97 4.15
N ASP A 181 -11.56 -27.68 4.56
CA ASP A 181 -12.74 -27.14 5.27
C ASP A 181 -12.59 -27.02 6.80
N GLN A 182 -11.46 -27.46 7.35
CA GLN A 182 -11.18 -27.42 8.79
C GLN A 182 -10.35 -26.19 9.20
N ALA A 183 -10.32 -25.90 10.50
CA ALA A 183 -9.32 -25.01 11.09
C ALA A 183 -7.91 -25.61 10.99
N GLY A 184 -6.89 -24.75 11.03
CA GLY A 184 -5.50 -25.18 11.05
C GLY A 184 -4.61 -24.31 10.19
N SER A 185 -3.54 -24.89 9.66
CA SER A 185 -2.58 -24.18 8.83
C SER A 185 -2.82 -24.34 7.34
N VAL A 186 -2.41 -23.35 6.57
CA VAL A 186 -2.44 -23.44 5.10
C VAL A 186 -1.41 -24.45 4.58
N SER A 187 -1.59 -24.87 3.33
CA SER A 187 -0.69 -25.82 2.67
C SER A 187 0.76 -25.34 2.65
N TYR A 188 1.68 -26.24 2.95
CA TYR A 188 3.13 -25.97 2.92
C TYR A 188 3.61 -25.51 1.53
N THR A 189 2.94 -25.98 0.47
CA THR A 189 3.23 -25.58 -0.91
C THR A 189 3.07 -24.08 -1.12
N VAL A 190 2.11 -23.44 -0.44
CA VAL A 190 1.92 -21.98 -0.50
C VAL A 190 3.17 -21.25 -0.05
N PHE A 191 3.76 -21.66 1.08
CA PHE A 191 4.98 -21.04 1.59
C PHE A 191 6.18 -21.27 0.68
N ILE A 192 6.33 -22.47 0.09
CA ILE A 192 7.42 -22.75 -0.85
C ILE A 192 7.36 -21.81 -2.06
N VAL A 193 6.17 -21.60 -2.62
CA VAL A 193 5.95 -20.67 -3.73
C VAL A 193 6.29 -19.23 -3.31
N PHE A 194 5.84 -18.80 -2.13
CA PHE A 194 6.13 -17.46 -1.63
C PHE A 194 7.62 -17.23 -1.36
N ILE A 195 8.32 -18.20 -0.80
CA ILE A 195 9.77 -18.16 -0.59
C ILE A 195 10.49 -18.03 -1.94
N ALA A 196 10.11 -18.83 -2.94
CA ALA A 196 10.73 -18.79 -4.26
C ALA A 196 10.57 -17.40 -4.92
N ILE A 197 9.37 -16.81 -4.85
CA ILE A 197 9.10 -15.48 -5.39
C ILE A 197 9.90 -14.41 -4.62
N GLN A 198 9.89 -14.44 -3.29
CA GLN A 198 10.62 -13.46 -2.48
C GLN A 198 12.14 -13.58 -2.65
N ALA A 199 12.67 -14.80 -2.78
CA ALA A 199 14.09 -15.03 -3.04
C ALA A 199 14.54 -14.48 -4.39
N ALA A 200 13.64 -14.35 -5.37
CA ALA A 200 13.93 -13.70 -6.65
C ALA A 200 14.04 -12.16 -6.53
N GLY A 201 13.45 -11.54 -5.50
CA GLY A 201 13.39 -10.09 -5.31
C GLY A 201 14.74 -9.38 -5.39
N PRO A 202 15.78 -9.82 -4.65
CA PRO A 202 17.11 -9.23 -4.74
C PRO A 202 17.72 -9.31 -6.14
N PHE A 203 17.51 -10.42 -6.85
CA PHE A 203 17.98 -10.62 -8.22
C PHE A 203 17.32 -9.64 -9.21
N VAL A 204 16.01 -9.41 -9.05
CA VAL A 204 15.28 -8.39 -9.81
C VAL A 204 15.85 -6.99 -9.53
N GLY A 205 16.16 -6.67 -8.27
CA GLY A 205 16.74 -5.38 -7.88
C GLY A 205 18.09 -5.07 -8.57
N PHE A 206 18.87 -6.08 -8.95
CA PHE A 206 20.11 -5.88 -9.72
C PHE A 206 19.88 -5.27 -11.10
N PHE A 207 18.69 -5.40 -11.68
CA PHE A 207 18.37 -4.81 -12.98
C PHE A 207 18.00 -3.32 -12.89
N LEU A 208 17.80 -2.77 -11.68
CA LEU A 208 17.51 -1.35 -11.52
C LEU A 208 18.72 -0.51 -11.96
N ASN A 209 18.50 0.57 -12.71
CA ASN A 209 19.57 1.51 -13.03
C ASN A 209 19.91 2.40 -11.83
N LYS A 210 21.19 2.76 -11.72
CA LYS A 210 21.61 3.84 -10.83
C LYS A 210 21.01 5.17 -11.34
N PRO A 211 20.70 6.14 -10.47
CA PRO A 211 20.09 7.43 -10.86
C PRO A 211 20.83 8.13 -12.00
N SER A 212 22.15 8.11 -11.97
CA SER A 212 23.03 8.71 -12.99
C SER A 212 22.96 8.05 -14.38
N LYS A 213 22.41 6.84 -14.48
CA LYS A 213 22.24 6.07 -15.72
C LYS A 213 20.81 6.07 -16.24
N VAL A 214 19.87 6.65 -15.50
CA VAL A 214 18.47 6.77 -15.95
C VAL A 214 18.41 7.85 -17.02
N GLU A 215 17.76 7.52 -18.13
CA GLU A 215 17.56 8.41 -19.26
C GLU A 215 16.08 8.82 -19.29
N ARG A 216 15.82 10.12 -19.10
CA ARG A 216 14.49 10.72 -19.12
C ARG A 216 14.25 11.44 -20.45
N ARG A 217 12.97 11.54 -20.84
CA ARG A 217 12.57 12.19 -22.10
C ARG A 217 12.75 13.71 -22.10
N ASP A 218 12.85 14.36 -20.94
CA ASP A 218 13.28 15.77 -20.81
C ASP A 218 14.79 15.97 -20.97
N GLY A 219 15.60 14.92 -21.06
CA GLY A 219 17.05 15.02 -21.07
C GLY A 219 17.67 15.42 -19.72
N LYS A 220 16.86 15.61 -18.66
CA LYS A 220 17.35 15.93 -17.32
C LYS A 220 17.81 14.65 -16.62
N LYS A 221 18.90 14.76 -15.84
CA LYS A 221 19.37 13.66 -15.00
C LYS A 221 18.52 13.55 -13.72
N VAL A 222 18.33 12.33 -13.25
CA VAL A 222 17.69 12.08 -11.95
C VAL A 222 18.62 12.57 -10.84
N ASN A 223 18.14 13.53 -10.03
CA ASN A 223 18.82 13.98 -8.83
C ASN A 223 18.08 13.45 -7.59
N LEU A 224 18.82 12.84 -6.67
CA LEU A 224 18.34 12.38 -5.36
C LEU A 224 18.99 13.25 -4.27
N SER A 225 18.68 14.54 -4.23
CA SER A 225 19.24 15.48 -3.25
C SER A 225 18.85 15.14 -1.80
N ILE A 226 17.75 14.42 -1.61
CA ILE A 226 17.19 14.03 -0.30
C ILE A 226 18.16 13.14 0.50
N VAL A 227 19.18 12.53 -0.13
CA VAL A 227 20.14 11.63 0.53
C VAL A 227 21.53 12.26 0.73
N GLU A 228 21.70 13.54 0.39
CA GLU A 228 23.00 14.21 0.46
C GLU A 228 23.38 14.57 1.90
N ASN A 229 22.42 14.96 2.74
CA ASN A 229 22.67 15.27 4.16
C ASN A 229 21.73 14.48 5.10
N PRO A 230 22.10 13.24 5.47
CA PRO A 230 21.22 12.34 6.21
C PRO A 230 20.89 12.86 7.62
N TRP A 231 21.83 13.52 8.30
CA TRP A 231 21.62 14.07 9.65
C TRP A 231 20.68 15.28 9.63
N TYR A 232 20.79 16.13 8.61
CA TYR A 232 19.85 17.22 8.41
C TYR A 232 18.43 16.69 8.21
N GLU A 233 18.25 15.67 7.38
CA GLU A 233 16.92 15.07 7.14
C GLU A 233 16.34 14.42 8.40
N ILE A 234 17.16 13.74 9.19
CA ILE A 234 16.72 13.18 10.49
C ILE A 234 16.25 14.29 11.43
N LYS A 235 17.02 15.38 11.56
CA LYS A 235 16.67 16.52 12.42
C LYS A 235 15.41 17.25 11.93
N ALA A 236 15.30 17.46 10.61
CA ALA A 236 14.15 18.12 10.00
C ALA A 236 12.87 17.28 10.15
N THR A 237 12.98 15.97 9.94
CA THR A 237 11.89 15.00 10.14
C THR A 237 11.43 14.99 11.60
N THR A 238 12.37 14.94 12.55
CA THR A 238 12.06 14.99 13.99
C THR A 238 11.37 16.30 14.39
N LYS A 239 11.82 17.43 13.84
CA LYS A 239 11.17 18.74 14.07
C LYS A 239 9.74 18.77 13.52
N ASN A 240 9.50 18.19 12.34
CA ASN A 240 8.17 18.13 11.75
C ASN A 240 7.22 17.22 12.53
N PHE A 241 7.72 16.12 13.11
CA PHE A 241 6.93 15.23 13.97
C PHE A 241 6.37 15.97 15.19
N MET A 242 7.17 16.83 15.80
CA MET A 242 6.79 17.60 17.00
C MET A 242 5.84 18.77 16.70
N LYS A 243 5.44 19.00 15.44
CA LYS A 243 4.48 20.07 15.11
C LYS A 243 3.09 19.72 15.65
N PRO A 244 2.38 20.66 16.30
CA PRO A 244 1.04 20.41 16.84
C PRO A 244 0.05 19.86 15.81
N LYS A 245 0.09 20.38 14.56
CA LYS A 245 -0.79 19.90 13.48
C LYS A 245 -0.57 18.41 13.17
N PHE A 246 0.67 17.90 13.22
CA PHE A 246 0.97 16.48 12.99
C PHE A 246 0.63 15.63 14.21
N LEU A 247 0.93 16.11 15.42
CA LEU A 247 0.61 15.41 16.67
C LEU A 247 -0.89 15.13 16.84
N LEU A 248 -1.74 16.04 16.37
CA LEU A 248 -3.21 15.85 16.35
C LEU A 248 -3.65 14.70 15.44
N LEU A 249 -2.82 14.28 14.49
CA LEU A 249 -3.12 13.17 13.58
C LEU A 249 -2.64 11.82 14.10
N LEU A 250 -1.85 11.76 15.18
CA LEU A 250 -1.28 10.50 15.67
C LEU A 250 -2.33 9.45 15.99
N LEU A 251 -3.45 9.86 16.62
CA LEU A 251 -4.55 8.93 16.94
C LEU A 251 -5.32 8.50 15.69
N TRP A 252 -5.44 9.38 14.69
CA TRP A 252 -6.12 9.07 13.44
C TRP A 252 -5.30 8.13 12.54
N ILE A 253 -3.98 8.34 12.48
CA ILE A 253 -3.05 7.37 11.89
C ILE A 253 -3.14 6.05 12.66
N GLY A 254 -3.09 6.13 13.99
CA GLY A 254 -3.11 4.97 14.86
C GLY A 254 -4.34 4.09 14.70
N GLN A 255 -5.55 4.65 14.76
CA GLN A 255 -6.77 3.84 14.59
C GLN A 255 -6.80 3.14 13.23
N ALA A 256 -6.36 3.82 12.16
CA ALA A 256 -6.39 3.28 10.81
C ALA A 256 -5.50 2.03 10.70
N VAL A 257 -4.24 2.13 11.11
CA VAL A 257 -3.29 1.02 10.93
C VAL A 257 -3.37 -0.03 12.03
N PHE A 258 -3.85 0.34 13.22
CA PHE A 258 -4.08 -0.62 14.29
C PHE A 258 -5.14 -1.65 13.87
N ALA A 259 -6.11 -1.27 13.03
CA ALA A 259 -7.15 -2.17 12.53
C ALA A 259 -6.58 -3.41 11.80
N GLU A 260 -5.41 -3.28 11.15
CA GLU A 260 -4.80 -4.33 10.34
C GLU A 260 -4.63 -5.65 11.10
N ALA A 261 -3.91 -5.61 12.22
CA ALA A 261 -3.70 -6.81 13.02
C ALA A 261 -5.01 -7.38 13.56
N VAL A 262 -6.01 -6.52 13.82
CA VAL A 262 -7.31 -6.91 14.37
C VAL A 262 -8.10 -7.76 13.37
N TYR A 263 -8.30 -7.29 12.14
CA TYR A 263 -9.10 -8.05 11.17
C TYR A 263 -8.35 -9.27 10.61
N PHE A 264 -7.02 -9.25 10.54
CA PHE A 264 -6.24 -10.45 10.23
C PHE A 264 -6.28 -11.49 11.37
N THR A 265 -6.26 -11.06 12.62
CA THR A 265 -6.41 -11.98 13.76
C THR A 265 -7.83 -12.53 13.84
N TYR A 266 -8.84 -11.70 13.57
CA TYR A 266 -10.25 -12.12 13.51
C TYR A 266 -10.47 -13.26 12.51
N ILE A 267 -9.98 -13.13 11.27
CA ILE A 267 -10.16 -14.21 10.28
C ILE A 267 -9.34 -15.45 10.64
N ALA A 268 -8.19 -15.30 11.31
CA ALA A 268 -7.37 -16.42 11.75
C ALA A 268 -8.03 -17.27 12.85
N LEU A 269 -8.77 -16.64 13.76
CA LEU A 269 -9.37 -17.30 14.92
C LEU A 269 -10.68 -18.02 14.61
N TRP A 270 -11.51 -17.46 13.72
CA TRP A 270 -12.92 -17.84 13.62
C TRP A 270 -13.30 -18.55 12.31
N PHE A 271 -12.34 -18.81 11.42
CA PHE A 271 -12.62 -19.35 10.07
C PHE A 271 -11.75 -20.55 9.71
N SER A 272 -12.28 -21.40 8.83
CA SER A 272 -11.58 -22.53 8.22
C SER A 272 -10.42 -22.07 7.32
N VAL A 273 -9.51 -22.99 6.98
CA VAL A 273 -8.38 -22.70 6.08
C VAL A 273 -8.87 -22.20 4.72
N ARG A 274 -9.87 -22.84 4.11
CA ARG A 274 -10.41 -22.42 2.81
C ARG A 274 -11.15 -21.07 2.86
N ALA A 275 -11.88 -20.80 3.96
CA ALA A 275 -12.51 -19.49 4.16
C ALA A 275 -11.48 -18.36 4.29
N ARG A 276 -10.39 -18.59 5.04
CA ARG A 276 -9.27 -17.63 5.11
C ARG A 276 -8.60 -17.42 3.75
N ALA A 277 -8.49 -18.48 2.94
CA ALA A 277 -7.93 -18.39 1.60
C ALA A 277 -8.79 -17.55 0.66
N LEU A 278 -10.12 -17.72 0.72
CA LEU A 278 -11.07 -16.85 0.04
C LEU A 278 -10.94 -15.38 0.52
N GLY A 279 -10.83 -15.18 1.84
CA GLY A 279 -10.60 -13.86 2.44
C GLY A 279 -9.35 -13.17 1.90
N SER A 280 -8.23 -13.89 1.86
CA SER A 280 -6.96 -13.39 1.32
C SER A 280 -7.10 -12.91 -0.12
N PHE A 281 -7.75 -13.68 -0.99
CA PHE A 281 -7.99 -13.31 -2.39
C PHE A 281 -8.92 -12.09 -2.52
N LEU A 282 -10.08 -12.13 -1.85
CA LEU A 282 -11.05 -11.04 -1.92
C LEU A 282 -10.53 -9.75 -1.30
N SER A 283 -9.70 -9.83 -0.24
CA SER A 283 -9.11 -8.66 0.42
C SER A 283 -8.35 -7.76 -0.54
N GLY A 284 -7.57 -8.36 -1.46
CA GLY A 284 -6.85 -7.64 -2.49
C GLY A 284 -7.79 -6.97 -3.48
N ILE A 285 -8.82 -7.68 -3.93
CA ILE A 285 -9.81 -7.16 -4.90
C ILE A 285 -10.59 -5.97 -4.31
N VAL A 286 -11.13 -6.14 -3.10
CA VAL A 286 -11.92 -5.06 -2.47
C VAL A 286 -11.06 -3.87 -2.10
N ALA A 287 -9.78 -4.08 -1.75
CA ALA A 287 -8.85 -2.98 -1.53
C ALA A 287 -8.59 -2.18 -2.82
N VAL A 288 -8.40 -2.85 -3.96
CA VAL A 288 -8.28 -2.16 -5.26
C VAL A 288 -9.54 -1.35 -5.55
N ILE A 289 -10.71 -1.98 -5.51
CA ILE A 289 -11.98 -1.31 -5.87
C ILE A 289 -12.25 -0.12 -4.95
N SER A 290 -12.23 -0.33 -3.64
CA SER A 290 -12.54 0.72 -2.67
C SER A 290 -11.54 1.87 -2.72
N GLY A 291 -10.26 1.57 -2.99
CA GLY A 291 -9.24 2.58 -3.14
C GLY A 291 -9.43 3.47 -4.36
N ASN A 292 -9.75 2.87 -5.51
CA ASN A 292 -10.04 3.61 -6.75
C ASN A 292 -11.31 4.47 -6.59
N LEU A 293 -12.34 3.95 -5.93
CA LEU A 293 -13.58 4.70 -5.68
C LEU A 293 -13.34 5.95 -4.83
N LEU A 294 -12.55 5.83 -3.76
CA LEU A 294 -12.20 6.98 -2.93
C LEU A 294 -11.27 7.95 -3.67
N GLY A 295 -10.27 7.44 -4.39
CA GLY A 295 -9.34 8.26 -5.18
C GLY A 295 -10.09 9.10 -6.20
N HIS A 296 -10.95 8.46 -6.98
CA HIS A 296 -11.83 9.13 -7.93
C HIS A 296 -12.72 10.20 -7.27
N TRP A 297 -13.21 9.99 -6.04
CA TRP A 297 -13.98 11.02 -5.32
C TRP A 297 -13.11 12.22 -4.89
N LEU A 298 -11.93 11.96 -4.35
CA LEU A 298 -11.01 12.99 -3.85
C LEU A 298 -10.38 13.80 -4.98
N ASP A 299 -10.20 13.22 -6.16
CA ASP A 299 -9.57 13.87 -7.31
C ASP A 299 -10.59 14.64 -8.18
N ARG A 300 -11.89 14.60 -7.84
CA ARG A 300 -12.93 15.40 -8.53
C ARG A 300 -12.71 16.89 -8.30
N THR A 301 -12.15 17.57 -9.30
CA THR A 301 -11.91 19.03 -9.31
C THR A 301 -13.18 19.86 -9.46
N LYS A 302 -14.28 19.27 -9.95
CA LYS A 302 -15.60 19.93 -10.03
C LYS A 302 -16.22 20.21 -8.66
N ILE A 303 -15.78 19.51 -7.61
CA ILE A 303 -16.28 19.65 -6.25
C ILE A 303 -15.23 20.37 -5.41
N PRO A 304 -15.58 21.41 -4.63
CA PRO A 304 -14.62 22.10 -3.79
C PRO A 304 -13.90 21.17 -2.81
N LEU A 305 -12.59 21.39 -2.62
CA LEU A 305 -11.73 20.61 -1.71
C LEU A 305 -12.36 20.44 -0.31
N LYS A 306 -12.95 21.51 0.21
CA LYS A 306 -13.68 21.54 1.49
C LYS A 306 -14.82 20.52 1.55
N THR A 307 -15.64 20.45 0.50
CA THR A 307 -16.82 19.58 0.47
C THR A 307 -16.41 18.12 0.32
N ARG A 308 -15.51 17.82 -0.62
CA ARG A 308 -15.10 16.43 -0.87
C ARG A 308 -14.29 15.83 0.28
N SER A 309 -13.38 16.61 0.90
CA SER A 309 -12.58 16.15 2.06
C SER A 309 -13.43 15.88 3.29
N ARG A 310 -14.37 16.78 3.61
CA ARG A 310 -15.30 16.62 4.75
C ARG A 310 -16.32 15.52 4.49
N GLY A 311 -16.80 15.39 3.26
CA GLY A 311 -17.71 14.30 2.87
C GLY A 311 -17.03 12.95 3.01
N ALA A 312 -15.81 12.80 2.50
CA ALA A 312 -15.01 11.59 2.67
C ALA A 312 -14.73 11.28 4.15
N PHE A 313 -14.35 12.28 4.93
CA PHE A 313 -14.11 12.11 6.37
C PHE A 313 -15.35 11.56 7.10
N TRP A 314 -16.50 12.20 6.96
CA TRP A 314 -17.71 11.75 7.65
C TRP A 314 -18.24 10.42 7.12
N PHE A 315 -18.09 10.15 5.82
CA PHE A 315 -18.39 8.84 5.26
C PHE A 315 -17.55 7.75 5.93
N ILE A 316 -16.22 7.95 6.04
CA ILE A 316 -15.31 7.02 6.70
C ILE A 316 -15.68 6.85 8.17
N VAL A 317 -15.90 7.95 8.90
CA VAL A 317 -16.26 7.91 10.32
C VAL A 317 -17.54 7.10 10.54
N ILE A 318 -18.61 7.39 9.81
CA ILE A 318 -19.91 6.73 9.98
C ILE A 318 -19.81 5.24 9.63
N THR A 319 -19.19 4.91 8.50
CA THR A 319 -19.06 3.51 8.06
C THR A 319 -18.15 2.69 8.97
N GLN A 320 -17.01 3.23 9.40
CA GLN A 320 -16.14 2.58 10.40
C GLN A 320 -16.88 2.35 11.73
N GLY A 321 -17.65 3.33 12.22
CA GLY A 321 -18.45 3.17 13.44
C GLY A 321 -19.45 2.01 13.32
N ALA A 322 -20.13 1.89 12.18
CA ALA A 322 -21.05 0.79 11.90
C ALA A 322 -20.32 -0.57 11.85
N TRP A 323 -19.19 -0.65 11.15
CA TRP A 323 -18.43 -1.90 11.03
C TRP A 323 -17.78 -2.33 12.34
N TRP A 324 -17.25 -1.40 13.15
CA TRP A 324 -16.72 -1.73 14.47
C TRP A 324 -17.80 -2.16 15.45
N THR A 325 -19.00 -1.57 15.36
CA THR A 325 -20.17 -2.05 16.10
C THR A 325 -20.53 -3.48 15.70
N TRP A 326 -20.59 -3.76 14.39
CA TRP A 326 -20.86 -5.10 13.89
C TRP A 326 -19.79 -6.12 14.33
N ALA A 327 -18.51 -5.76 14.22
CA ALA A 327 -17.39 -6.58 14.68
C ALA A 327 -17.47 -6.87 16.18
N THR A 328 -17.82 -5.87 16.99
CA THR A 328 -18.00 -6.00 18.45
C THR A 328 -19.11 -6.99 18.78
N VAL A 329 -20.27 -6.88 18.12
CA VAL A 329 -21.39 -7.81 18.34
C VAL A 329 -21.00 -9.24 17.94
N MET A 330 -20.35 -9.42 16.79
CA MET A 330 -19.92 -10.76 16.33
C MET A 330 -18.86 -11.36 17.26
N ALA A 331 -17.81 -10.62 17.59
CA ALA A 331 -16.72 -11.11 18.43
C ALA A 331 -17.19 -11.48 19.85
N THR A 332 -18.16 -10.73 20.39
CA THR A 332 -18.77 -11.05 21.69
C THR A 332 -19.52 -12.39 21.63
N ARG A 333 -20.27 -12.63 20.55
CA ARG A 333 -20.94 -13.93 20.33
C ARG A 333 -19.95 -15.07 20.14
N PHE A 334 -18.89 -14.86 19.36
CA PHE A 334 -17.91 -15.89 19.05
C PHE A 334 -17.09 -16.31 20.27
N ARG A 335 -16.89 -15.40 21.23
CA ARG A 335 -16.24 -15.71 22.50
C ARG A 335 -16.99 -16.80 23.29
N GLU A 336 -18.31 -16.81 23.21
CA GLU A 336 -19.18 -17.80 23.86
C GLU A 336 -19.30 -19.08 23.01
N SER A 337 -19.64 -18.93 21.73
CA SER A 337 -19.95 -20.09 20.86
C SER A 337 -18.73 -20.80 20.28
N ARG A 338 -17.55 -20.17 20.30
CA ARG A 338 -16.28 -20.67 19.77
C ARG A 338 -16.40 -21.32 18.37
N PRO A 339 -16.96 -20.62 17.38
CA PRO A 339 -17.24 -21.20 16.08
C PRO A 339 -15.97 -21.33 15.24
N THR A 340 -16.00 -22.25 14.27
CA THR A 340 -15.10 -22.24 13.11
C THR A 340 -15.97 -22.17 11.87
N TYR A 341 -16.11 -20.97 11.29
CA TYR A 341 -16.92 -20.76 10.10
C TYR A 341 -16.20 -21.24 8.86
N ASP A 342 -16.88 -22.10 8.13
CA ASP A 342 -16.55 -22.43 6.76
C ASP A 342 -17.48 -21.67 5.79
N TRP A 343 -17.08 -21.52 4.51
CA TRP A 343 -17.92 -20.85 3.52
C TRP A 343 -19.28 -21.51 3.29
N SER A 344 -19.44 -22.78 3.67
CA SER A 344 -20.72 -23.50 3.59
C SER A 344 -21.49 -23.47 4.91
N SER A 345 -20.92 -22.90 5.97
CA SER A 345 -21.57 -22.80 7.27
C SER A 345 -22.73 -21.79 7.26
N PRO A 346 -23.87 -22.09 7.90
CA PRO A 346 -24.93 -21.11 8.13
C PRO A 346 -24.38 -19.90 8.89
N GLY A 347 -24.70 -18.69 8.42
CA GLY A 347 -24.20 -17.45 9.03
C GLY A 347 -22.79 -17.02 8.60
N PHE A 348 -22.12 -17.77 7.71
CA PHE A 348 -20.82 -17.38 7.15
C PHE A 348 -20.84 -15.96 6.59
N GLY A 349 -21.85 -15.58 5.80
CA GLY A 349 -21.92 -14.24 5.21
C GLY A 349 -21.94 -13.11 6.24
N ALA A 350 -22.59 -13.33 7.39
CA ALA A 350 -22.64 -12.34 8.47
C ALA A 350 -21.30 -12.25 9.23
N ALA A 351 -20.59 -13.36 9.40
CA ALA A 351 -19.28 -13.38 10.04
C ALA A 351 -18.18 -12.85 9.10
N PHE A 352 -18.15 -13.35 7.86
CA PHE A 352 -17.14 -13.06 6.86
C PHE A 352 -17.27 -11.63 6.30
N GLY A 353 -18.51 -11.12 6.22
CA GLY A 353 -18.77 -9.72 5.86
C GLY A 353 -17.98 -8.74 6.73
N VAL A 354 -17.88 -8.98 8.04
CA VAL A 354 -17.07 -8.17 8.96
C VAL A 354 -15.63 -8.02 8.45
N TYR A 355 -14.98 -9.14 8.08
CA TYR A 355 -13.61 -9.10 7.58
C TYR A 355 -13.49 -8.27 6.29
N ILE A 356 -14.39 -8.47 5.33
CA ILE A 356 -14.36 -7.75 4.05
C ILE A 356 -14.60 -6.25 4.25
N PHE A 357 -15.59 -5.88 5.05
CA PHE A 357 -15.91 -4.47 5.30
C PHE A 357 -14.86 -3.76 6.15
N LEU A 358 -14.25 -4.43 7.13
CA LEU A 358 -13.10 -3.89 7.85
C LEU A 358 -11.88 -3.70 6.93
N THR A 359 -11.67 -4.62 5.97
CA THR A 359 -10.62 -4.46 4.95
C THR A 359 -10.88 -3.26 4.04
N ILE A 360 -12.13 -3.07 3.59
CA ILE A 360 -12.55 -1.89 2.84
C ILE A 360 -12.31 -0.62 3.67
N GLY A 361 -12.72 -0.64 4.94
CA GLY A 361 -12.55 0.47 5.88
C GLY A 361 -11.10 0.84 6.14
N PHE A 362 -10.23 -0.15 6.28
CA PHE A 362 -8.79 0.04 6.35
C PHE A 362 -8.29 0.73 5.09
N GLN A 363 -8.64 0.22 3.90
CA GLN A 363 -8.10 0.73 2.65
C GLN A 363 -8.54 2.18 2.35
N ILE A 364 -9.83 2.50 2.52
CA ILE A 364 -10.33 3.86 2.29
C ILE A 364 -9.69 4.84 3.29
N ASN A 365 -9.56 4.44 4.55
CA ASN A 365 -8.98 5.31 5.56
C ASN A 365 -7.47 5.49 5.35
N TYR A 366 -6.78 4.42 4.96
CA TYR A 366 -5.36 4.45 4.62
C TYR A 366 -5.09 5.44 3.48
N LEU A 367 -5.83 5.38 2.37
CA LEU A 367 -5.69 6.36 1.28
C LEU A 367 -6.08 7.78 1.72
N PHE A 368 -7.09 7.90 2.57
CA PHE A 368 -7.48 9.18 3.13
C PHE A 368 -6.38 9.81 4.00
N LEU A 369 -5.57 9.02 4.72
CA LEU A 369 -4.41 9.51 5.46
C LEU A 369 -3.38 10.16 4.55
N TYR A 370 -3.04 9.52 3.42
CA TYR A 370 -2.11 10.11 2.44
C TYR A 370 -2.63 11.43 1.88
N PHE A 371 -3.93 11.48 1.55
CA PHE A 371 -4.58 12.73 1.16
C PHE A 371 -4.49 13.78 2.27
N PHE A 372 -4.75 13.40 3.52
CA PHE A 372 -4.69 14.28 4.68
C PHE A 372 -3.31 14.92 4.85
N VAL A 373 -2.28 14.08 4.82
CA VAL A 373 -0.89 14.46 5.03
C VAL A 373 -0.36 15.31 3.87
N THR A 374 -0.79 15.02 2.64
CA THR A 374 -0.44 15.84 1.47
C THR A 374 -1.04 17.24 1.57
N ASN A 375 -2.31 17.36 1.99
CA ASN A 375 -2.97 18.65 2.17
C ASN A 375 -2.48 19.42 3.41
N LEU A 376 -1.73 18.77 4.31
CA LEU A 376 -1.08 19.42 5.44
C LEU A 376 0.27 20.07 5.07
N ALA A 377 0.88 19.62 3.97
CA ALA A 377 2.17 20.11 3.53
C ALA A 377 2.07 21.48 2.87
N GLU A 378 2.93 22.42 3.30
CA GLU A 378 3.00 23.77 2.74
C GLU A 378 4.08 23.87 1.63
N THR A 379 5.07 22.97 1.64
CA THR A 379 6.18 22.93 0.66
C THR A 379 6.38 21.50 0.11
N GLU A 380 6.99 21.36 -1.08
CA GLU A 380 7.21 20.03 -1.70
C GLU A 380 8.10 19.15 -0.81
N ASP A 381 9.15 19.74 -0.24
CA ASP A 381 10.02 19.07 0.74
C ASP A 381 9.25 18.64 2.00
N GLN A 382 8.23 19.38 2.41
CA GLN A 382 7.37 18.99 3.53
C GLN A 382 6.49 17.79 3.17
N VAL A 383 6.02 17.65 1.92
CA VAL A 383 5.24 16.48 1.48
C VAL A 383 6.07 15.20 1.69
N ILE A 384 7.32 15.21 1.24
CA ILE A 384 8.23 14.06 1.34
C ILE A 384 8.50 13.72 2.81
N ARG A 385 8.83 14.72 3.64
CA ARG A 385 9.09 14.52 5.07
C ARG A 385 7.84 14.05 5.81
N TYR A 386 6.67 14.59 5.49
CA TYR A 386 5.43 14.15 6.13
C TYR A 386 5.00 12.74 5.66
N ALA A 387 5.25 12.36 4.41
CA ALA A 387 5.03 10.99 3.95
C ALA A 387 5.95 9.99 4.69
N ALA A 388 7.21 10.36 4.93
CA ALA A 388 8.13 9.57 5.74
C ALA A 388 7.68 9.47 7.21
N LEU A 389 7.23 10.59 7.81
CA LEU A 389 6.68 10.60 9.17
C LEU A 389 5.41 9.77 9.30
N LEU A 390 4.52 9.84 8.32
CA LEU A 390 3.33 9.00 8.24
C LEU A 390 3.77 7.54 8.30
N ARG A 391 4.67 7.10 7.42
CA ARG A 391 5.12 5.70 7.38
C ARG A 391 5.78 5.22 8.68
N GLY A 392 6.62 6.04 9.29
CA GLY A 392 7.24 5.72 10.58
C GLY A 392 6.22 5.60 11.70
N THR A 393 5.25 6.52 11.74
CA THR A 393 4.16 6.52 12.73
C THR A 393 3.21 5.33 12.53
N GLU A 394 2.88 5.01 11.27
CA GLU A 394 2.09 3.83 10.90
C GLU A 394 2.75 2.55 11.45
N SER A 395 4.05 2.40 11.20
CA SER A 395 4.83 1.24 11.66
C SER A 395 4.82 1.13 13.18
N ALA A 396 4.97 2.24 13.90
CA ALA A 396 4.93 2.23 15.37
C ALA A 396 3.57 1.76 15.92
N TRP A 397 2.47 2.22 15.32
CA TRP A 397 1.13 1.77 15.72
C TRP A 397 0.85 0.32 15.32
N GLN A 398 1.34 -0.13 14.16
CA GLN A 398 1.25 -1.54 13.76
C GLN A 398 2.04 -2.43 14.74
N ALA A 399 3.23 -2.01 15.18
CA ALA A 399 3.99 -2.73 16.20
C ALA A 399 3.20 -2.90 17.50
N VAL A 400 2.56 -1.83 17.97
CA VAL A 400 1.67 -1.88 19.15
C VAL A 400 0.47 -2.80 18.90
N SER A 401 -0.17 -2.70 17.73
CA SER A 401 -1.34 -3.49 17.40
C SER A 401 -1.04 -5.00 17.33
N TYR A 402 -0.02 -5.39 16.59
CA TYR A 402 0.43 -6.79 16.51
C TYR A 402 0.95 -7.28 17.87
N GLY A 403 1.65 -6.42 18.64
CA GLY A 403 2.12 -6.75 19.98
C GLY A 403 0.96 -7.06 20.93
N LEU A 404 -0.06 -6.21 20.98
CA LEU A 404 -1.24 -6.43 21.81
C LEU A 404 -2.07 -7.63 21.32
N THR A 405 -2.31 -7.76 20.02
CA THR A 405 -3.09 -8.88 19.45
C THR A 405 -2.36 -10.23 19.52
N SER A 406 -1.07 -10.26 19.90
CA SER A 406 -0.39 -11.50 20.27
C SER A 406 -0.86 -12.07 21.62
N ILE A 407 -1.45 -11.23 22.49
CA ILE A 407 -2.01 -11.65 23.77
C ILE A 407 -3.41 -12.25 23.51
N PRO A 408 -3.71 -13.49 23.95
CA PRO A 408 -4.93 -14.20 23.55
C PRO A 408 -6.23 -13.40 23.74
N VAL A 409 -6.42 -12.78 24.91
CA VAL A 409 -7.64 -11.98 25.19
C VAL A 409 -7.77 -10.76 24.27
N PHE A 410 -6.64 -10.16 23.89
CA PHE A 410 -6.63 -9.04 22.94
C PHE A 410 -6.88 -9.52 21.52
N GLY A 411 -6.31 -10.67 21.12
CA GLY A 411 -6.60 -11.26 19.80
C GLY A 411 -8.07 -11.62 19.62
N GLU A 412 -8.73 -12.13 20.66
CA GLU A 412 -10.14 -12.55 20.60
C GLU A 412 -11.13 -11.39 20.56
N ILE A 413 -10.97 -10.40 21.47
CA ILE A 413 -11.94 -9.30 21.63
C ILE A 413 -11.28 -7.94 21.91
N GLY A 414 -10.17 -7.92 22.65
CA GLY A 414 -9.59 -6.66 23.13
C GLY A 414 -9.11 -5.75 21.99
N GLY A 415 -8.61 -6.31 20.90
CA GLY A 415 -8.17 -5.57 19.72
C GLY A 415 -9.32 -4.84 19.03
N ILE A 416 -10.50 -5.48 18.93
CA ILE A 416 -11.71 -4.86 18.37
C ILE A 416 -12.18 -3.70 19.26
N TYR A 417 -12.28 -3.92 20.57
CA TYR A 417 -12.74 -2.89 21.50
C TYR A 417 -11.75 -1.71 21.59
N MET A 418 -10.45 -2.01 21.59
CA MET A 418 -9.40 -0.99 21.59
C MET A 418 -9.46 -0.17 20.29
N ASN A 419 -9.56 -0.81 19.12
CA ASN A 419 -9.62 -0.07 17.87
C ASN A 419 -10.91 0.77 17.75
N PHE A 420 -12.03 0.24 18.23
CA PHE A 420 -13.28 1.00 18.30
C PHE A 420 -13.16 2.24 19.21
N SER A 421 -12.47 2.10 20.35
CA SER A 421 -12.19 3.22 21.25
C SER A 421 -11.23 4.24 20.62
N LEU A 422 -10.16 3.77 19.97
CA LEU A 422 -9.21 4.60 19.24
C LEU A 422 -9.88 5.38 18.11
N TRP A 423 -10.79 4.73 17.37
CA TRP A 423 -11.62 5.39 16.35
C TRP A 423 -12.39 6.56 16.95
N ALA A 424 -13.12 6.35 18.07
CA ALA A 424 -13.90 7.39 18.70
C ALA A 424 -13.04 8.57 19.17
N LEU A 425 -11.91 8.27 19.82
CA LEU A 425 -10.97 9.28 20.33
C LEU A 425 -10.26 10.06 19.21
N ALA A 426 -10.04 9.43 18.05
CA ALA A 426 -9.34 10.05 16.94
C ALA A 426 -10.18 11.07 16.15
N ILE A 427 -11.51 10.98 16.20
CA ILE A 427 -12.42 11.85 15.42
C ILE A 427 -12.20 13.33 15.75
N GLY A 428 -12.16 13.68 17.04
CA GLY A 428 -12.04 15.06 17.50
C GLY A 428 -10.75 15.73 17.00
N PRO A 429 -9.57 15.18 17.33
CA PRO A 429 -8.28 15.70 16.85
C PRO A 429 -8.18 15.77 15.32
N ALA A 430 -8.63 14.73 14.60
CA ALA A 430 -8.61 14.73 13.14
C ALA A 430 -9.49 15.83 12.55
N TRP A 431 -10.70 16.03 13.09
CA TRP A 431 -11.62 17.08 12.65
C TRP A 431 -11.06 18.48 12.88
N LEU A 432 -10.34 18.71 13.99
CA LEU A 432 -9.70 19.99 14.27
C LEU A 432 -8.70 20.40 13.21
N VAL A 433 -8.00 19.44 12.60
CA VAL A 433 -7.09 19.73 11.48
C VAL A 433 -7.89 19.85 10.17
N LEU A 434 -8.75 18.88 9.87
CA LEU A 434 -9.47 18.79 8.59
C LEU A 434 -10.42 19.96 8.33
N LYS A 435 -11.02 20.56 9.37
CA LYS A 435 -11.95 21.68 9.20
C LYS A 435 -11.32 22.90 8.51
N HIS A 436 -9.99 23.02 8.53
CA HIS A 436 -9.27 24.12 7.87
C HIS A 436 -9.04 23.88 6.37
N PHE A 437 -9.23 22.65 5.88
CA PHE A 437 -9.02 22.33 4.46
C PHE A 437 -10.01 23.10 3.59
N GLY A 438 -9.48 23.82 2.60
CA GLY A 438 -10.27 24.59 1.62
C GLY A 438 -10.94 25.87 2.15
N ASN A 439 -10.55 26.38 3.34
CA ASN A 439 -11.11 27.61 3.92
C ASN A 439 -10.29 28.91 3.64
N GLY A 440 -9.26 28.86 2.78
CA GLY A 440 -8.57 30.04 2.23
C GLY A 440 -7.28 30.48 2.96
N ALA A 441 -6.29 30.87 2.16
CA ALA A 441 -4.97 31.47 2.47
C ALA A 441 -3.79 30.59 2.93
N GLU A 442 -3.96 29.31 3.29
CA GLU A 442 -2.81 28.38 3.31
C GLU A 442 -2.63 27.83 1.89
N LYS A 443 -1.61 28.30 1.17
CA LYS A 443 -1.17 27.75 -0.12
C LYS A 443 -0.68 26.32 0.10
N GLY A 444 -1.60 25.37 0.20
CA GLY A 444 -1.27 23.98 -0.09
C GLY A 444 -0.77 23.92 -1.52
N ILE A 445 0.36 23.26 -1.75
CA ILE A 445 0.81 23.02 -3.11
C ILE A 445 -0.26 22.18 -3.78
N HIS A 446 -0.90 22.73 -4.80
CA HIS A 446 -1.79 21.98 -5.66
C HIS A 446 -0.98 20.93 -6.43
N HIS A 447 -0.71 19.81 -5.76
CA HIS A 447 -0.44 18.52 -6.38
C HIS A 447 -1.61 17.60 -6.06
N GLU A 448 -2.78 18.00 -6.56
CA GLU A 448 -4.05 17.31 -6.42
C GLU A 448 -4.15 15.99 -7.19
N ALA A 449 -3.04 15.38 -7.60
CA ALA A 449 -3.09 14.22 -8.49
C ALA A 449 -2.02 13.13 -8.29
N GLN A 450 -1.03 13.28 -7.39
CA GLN A 450 0.13 12.38 -7.46
C GLN A 450 0.26 11.34 -6.35
N ILE A 451 -0.33 11.54 -5.17
CA ILE A 451 -0.27 10.51 -4.11
C ILE A 451 -1.55 9.65 -4.12
N THR A 452 -2.70 10.19 -4.51
CA THR A 452 -3.94 9.43 -4.70
C THR A 452 -3.89 8.49 -5.92
N GLN A 453 -3.18 8.88 -7.00
CA GLN A 453 -2.89 8.01 -8.15
C GLN A 453 -2.00 6.81 -7.83
N ALA A 454 -1.38 6.81 -6.64
CA ALA A 454 -0.98 5.63 -5.89
C ALA A 454 -1.93 4.46 -6.16
N GLY A 455 -3.19 4.62 -5.71
CA GLY A 455 -4.24 3.58 -5.74
C GLY A 455 -4.93 3.36 -7.09
N ASP A 456 -4.71 4.23 -8.07
CA ASP A 456 -5.61 4.44 -9.21
C ASP A 456 -5.13 3.81 -10.54
N GLY A 457 -4.08 2.97 -10.49
CA GLY A 457 -3.44 2.39 -11.69
C GLY A 457 -3.93 1.01 -12.14
N ALA A 458 -4.90 0.41 -11.45
CA ALA A 458 -5.44 -0.88 -11.82
C ALA A 458 -6.56 -0.71 -12.87
N VAL A 459 -6.14 -0.77 -14.14
CA VAL A 459 -6.99 -0.97 -15.34
C VAL A 459 -7.65 0.30 -15.90
N SER A 460 -6.91 1.00 -16.77
CA SER A 460 -7.50 1.57 -17.99
C SER A 460 -6.53 1.38 -19.16
N SER A 461 -6.57 0.20 -19.78
CA SER A 461 -5.97 -0.01 -21.10
C SER A 461 -6.99 0.39 -22.17
N GLU A 462 -6.54 1.29 -23.05
CA GLU A 462 -7.25 1.89 -24.17
C GLU A 462 -7.85 0.84 -25.12
N THR A 463 -9.14 0.94 -25.41
CA THR A 463 -9.71 0.45 -26.68
C THR A 463 -9.58 1.59 -27.69
N GLN A 464 -8.45 1.65 -28.39
CA GLN A 464 -8.37 2.38 -29.65
C GLN A 464 -8.52 1.34 -30.76
N SER A 465 -9.71 1.28 -31.35
CA SER A 465 -9.95 0.63 -32.62
C SER A 465 -9.23 1.42 -33.72
N GLU A 466 -8.23 0.79 -34.34
CA GLU A 466 -7.80 1.12 -35.68
C GLU A 466 -8.98 0.86 -36.63
N ASP A 467 -9.48 1.91 -37.27
CA ASP A 467 -10.08 1.83 -38.60
C ASP A 467 -9.83 3.19 -39.26
N GLY A 468 -8.75 3.25 -40.03
CA GLY A 468 -8.44 4.34 -40.92
C GLY A 468 -8.44 3.82 -42.34
N GLU A 469 -9.51 4.05 -43.09
CA GLU A 469 -9.42 4.19 -44.55
C GLU A 469 -10.51 5.14 -45.05
N GLY A 470 -10.07 6.31 -45.51
CA GLY A 470 -10.95 7.31 -46.10
C GLY A 470 -11.28 7.00 -47.56
N LYS A 471 -12.45 7.44 -48.01
CA LYS A 471 -12.67 7.85 -49.41
C LYS A 471 -13.90 8.76 -49.57
N LYS A 472 -13.58 10.02 -49.88
CA LYS A 472 -14.15 10.91 -50.91
C LYS A 472 -15.66 10.87 -51.19
N THR A 473 -16.27 12.03 -50.98
CA THR A 473 -17.39 12.59 -51.75
C THR A 473 -17.21 12.44 -53.26
N PHE A 474 -18.25 11.99 -53.99
CA PHE A 474 -18.74 12.60 -55.23
C PHE A 474 -20.11 12.01 -55.60
N ALA A 475 -21.03 12.89 -55.99
CA ALA A 475 -22.33 12.60 -56.57
C ALA A 475 -22.20 12.21 -58.06
N GLY A 476 -23.18 11.48 -58.61
CA GLY A 476 -23.44 11.45 -60.05
C GLY A 476 -23.75 10.08 -60.66
N THR A 477 -25.04 9.86 -60.90
CA THR A 477 -25.66 9.42 -62.17
C THR A 477 -25.20 8.14 -62.91
N GLU A 478 -26.21 7.30 -63.19
CA GLU A 478 -26.50 6.59 -64.45
C GLU A 478 -25.68 5.37 -64.93
N SER A 479 -26.40 4.24 -64.92
CA SER A 479 -26.73 3.39 -66.08
C SER A 479 -25.77 2.27 -66.56
N LYS A 480 -26.43 1.12 -66.78
CA LYS A 480 -26.27 0.09 -67.83
C LYS A 480 -25.24 -1.04 -67.67
N THR A 481 -25.80 -2.26 -67.80
CA THR A 481 -25.32 -3.48 -68.51
C THR A 481 -24.02 -4.11 -68.00
N GLY A 482 -23.86 -5.42 -67.78
CA GLY A 482 -24.55 -6.64 -68.21
C GLY A 482 -23.47 -7.69 -68.53
N LEU A 483 -23.70 -8.97 -68.17
CA LEU A 483 -22.97 -10.21 -68.59
C LEU A 483 -21.48 -10.28 -68.16
N ASN A 484 -20.91 -11.39 -67.67
CA ASN A 484 -21.21 -12.83 -67.70
C ASN A 484 -20.81 -13.46 -66.37
#